data_AF-A0A512TRX1-F1
#
_entry.id   AF-A0A512TRX1-F1
#
_cell.length_a   1.000
_cell.length_b   1.000
_cell.length_c   1.000
_cell.angle_alpha   90.00
_cell.angle_beta   90.00
_cell.angle_gamma   90.00
#
_symmetry.space_group_name_H-M   'P 1'
#
loop_
_entity.id
_entity.type
_entity.pdbx_description
1 polymer ?
#
loop_
_entity_poly.entity_id
_entity_poly.type
_entity_poly.pdbx_seq_one_letter_code
_entity_poly.pdbx_strand_id
1 'polypeptide(L)'
;MSIKEFEYLDVAIAKLEDKYDDLEELSVVIQDNFFEILKENSIEFLNISARVKSPESLKEKILRNKYYKRYPDGNKLIYNLSDLIGVRIECRFADDERNIYRFFKKYFNKNSDGNYYYNENDDNFYLKLEGKQPQKQKNGFTIYRIDGKYVFNGNDIPFELQIKSLVNMFWGEIEHEIIYKNSNYIIENNFLKDIMGSIKNNLSMIDKQLVTVFNHFETKKKTDSDSRKKHLENIVSKIIYDLFANKMKNSIGMTVDFKKSCETIIRYAFVSEDYESEDKYTEVLIKALTRLSEITNESIDFNSDIMFERKIKFEDEFTKRLGAYFQSVINNEFSWNLFFRILFTLEPLNNAGDFEKFLEFLRVNFIESKYISKQKEVLKEKFKERYIEIENAITLQTVESLIDVDKIDIVYDYNIYDINDEVEDIYREISNNISSIDQWEKESVRILDKLDAEIKDIFA
;
A
#
# COMPACT_ATOMS: atom_id res chain seq x y z
N MET A 1 39.92 -11.71 -45.83
CA MET A 1 38.74 -12.56 -45.61
C MET A 1 37.96 -11.95 -44.47
N SER A 2 36.83 -11.30 -44.79
CA SER A 2 35.82 -10.95 -43.81
C SER A 2 35.26 -12.23 -43.19
N ILE A 3 35.01 -12.20 -41.89
CA ILE A 3 34.26 -13.27 -41.23
C ILE A 3 32.86 -13.27 -41.85
N LYS A 4 32.32 -14.44 -42.25
CA LYS A 4 30.97 -14.57 -42.84
C LYS A 4 29.87 -13.89 -42.01
N GLU A 5 30.08 -13.77 -40.70
CA GLU A 5 29.19 -13.07 -39.77
C GLU A 5 29.15 -11.55 -40.04
N PHE A 6 30.26 -10.93 -40.43
CA PHE A 6 30.30 -9.51 -40.80
C PHE A 6 29.63 -9.26 -42.15
N GLU A 7 29.82 -10.15 -43.12
CA GLU A 7 29.12 -10.05 -44.41
C GLU A 7 27.60 -10.14 -44.25
N TYR A 8 27.12 -11.03 -43.36
CA TYR A 8 25.71 -11.11 -43.00
C TYR A 8 25.21 -9.81 -42.33
N LEU A 9 26.01 -9.23 -41.44
CA LEU A 9 25.68 -7.97 -40.78
C LEU A 9 25.57 -6.83 -41.80
N ASP A 10 26.54 -6.69 -42.70
CA ASP A 10 26.53 -5.63 -43.70
C ASP A 10 25.28 -5.71 -44.59
N VAL A 11 24.89 -6.93 -45.00
CA VAL A 11 23.64 -7.15 -45.77
C VAL A 11 22.40 -6.76 -44.96
N ALA A 12 22.31 -7.19 -43.70
CA ALA A 12 21.15 -6.90 -42.86
C ALA A 12 21.02 -5.40 -42.53
N ILE A 13 22.15 -4.71 -42.31
CA ILE A 13 22.19 -3.27 -42.04
C ILE A 13 21.87 -2.47 -43.29
N ALA A 14 22.47 -2.80 -44.44
CA ALA A 14 22.14 -2.15 -45.71
C ALA A 14 20.64 -2.29 -46.04
N LYS A 15 20.04 -3.46 -45.70
CA LYS A 15 18.60 -3.64 -45.89
C LYS A 15 17.74 -2.81 -44.94
N LEU A 16 18.20 -2.59 -43.70
CA LEU A 16 17.55 -1.67 -42.77
C LEU A 16 17.60 -0.24 -43.30
N GLU A 17 18.79 0.21 -43.73
CA GLU A 17 19.00 1.57 -44.28
C GLU A 17 18.14 1.82 -45.53
N ASP A 18 18.06 0.85 -46.44
CA ASP A 18 17.18 0.88 -47.63
C ASP A 18 15.69 1.04 -47.27
N LYS A 19 15.28 0.54 -46.10
CA LYS A 19 13.90 0.54 -45.62
C LYS A 19 13.64 1.56 -44.52
N TYR A 20 14.63 2.38 -44.16
CA TYR A 20 14.57 3.17 -42.95
C TYR A 20 13.46 4.23 -43.02
N ASP A 21 13.36 4.94 -44.14
CA ASP A 21 12.31 5.94 -44.37
C ASP A 21 10.89 5.31 -44.32
N ASP A 22 10.70 4.16 -44.99
CA ASP A 22 9.43 3.40 -44.95
C ASP A 22 9.07 2.99 -43.51
N LEU A 23 10.07 2.59 -42.72
CA LEU A 23 9.87 2.16 -41.33
C LEU A 23 9.61 3.36 -40.40
N GLU A 24 10.21 4.52 -40.64
CA GLU A 24 9.95 5.73 -39.89
C GLU A 24 8.53 6.25 -40.16
N GLU A 25 8.13 6.34 -41.43
CA GLU A 25 6.75 6.70 -41.81
C GLU A 25 5.75 5.74 -41.15
N LEU A 26 6.00 4.44 -41.25
CA LEU A 26 5.14 3.44 -40.63
C LEU A 26 5.12 3.54 -39.10
N SER A 27 6.24 3.91 -38.47
CA SER A 27 6.28 4.08 -37.01
C SER A 27 5.34 5.21 -36.54
N VAL A 28 5.22 6.28 -37.33
CA VAL A 28 4.29 7.38 -37.10
C VAL A 28 2.85 6.91 -37.28
N VAL A 29 2.56 6.18 -38.36
CA VAL A 29 1.22 5.61 -38.60
C VAL A 29 0.77 4.70 -37.46
N ILE A 30 1.64 3.80 -37.01
CA ILE A 30 1.31 2.90 -35.90
C ILE A 30 1.10 3.70 -34.59
N GLN A 31 1.92 4.71 -34.34
CA GLN A 31 1.76 5.60 -33.17
C GLN A 31 0.42 6.31 -33.20
N ASP A 32 0.06 6.91 -34.33
CA ASP A 32 -1.19 7.66 -34.51
C ASP A 32 -2.41 6.73 -34.38
N ASN A 33 -2.35 5.52 -34.93
CA ASN A 33 -3.40 4.52 -34.74
C ASN A 33 -3.63 4.18 -33.26
N PHE A 34 -2.57 3.93 -32.49
CA PHE A 34 -2.74 3.70 -31.05
C PHE A 34 -3.30 4.92 -30.31
N PHE A 35 -2.87 6.12 -30.71
CA PHE A 35 -3.34 7.37 -30.11
C PHE A 35 -4.84 7.55 -30.33
N GLU A 36 -5.32 7.42 -31.57
CA GLU A 36 -6.73 7.54 -31.89
C GLU A 36 -7.57 6.44 -31.24
N ILE A 37 -7.13 5.18 -31.29
CA ILE A 37 -7.82 4.05 -30.65
C ILE A 37 -8.04 4.32 -29.15
N LEU A 38 -7.00 4.78 -28.43
CA LEU A 38 -7.13 5.04 -26.99
C LEU A 38 -7.98 6.28 -26.70
N LYS A 39 -7.80 7.35 -27.49
CA LYS A 39 -8.51 8.62 -27.31
C LYS A 39 -10.01 8.50 -27.60
N GLU A 40 -10.39 7.86 -28.69
CA GLU A 40 -11.81 7.62 -29.05
C GLU A 40 -12.54 6.79 -27.99
N ASN A 41 -11.83 5.87 -27.35
CA ASN A 41 -12.38 4.99 -26.32
C ASN A 41 -12.23 5.56 -24.90
N SER A 42 -11.80 6.82 -24.75
CA SER A 42 -11.61 7.49 -23.46
C SER A 42 -10.71 6.69 -22.49
N ILE A 43 -9.70 6.01 -23.03
CA ILE A 43 -8.71 5.30 -22.23
C ILE A 43 -7.62 6.30 -21.85
N GLU A 44 -7.34 6.42 -20.56
CA GLU A 44 -6.30 7.33 -20.08
C GLU A 44 -4.90 6.81 -20.40
N PHE A 45 -4.07 7.67 -20.98
CA PHE A 45 -2.63 7.49 -21.17
C PHE A 45 -1.95 8.86 -21.07
N LEU A 46 -0.63 8.86 -20.88
CA LEU A 46 0.18 10.08 -20.80
C LEU A 46 0.81 10.43 -22.15
N ASN A 47 1.42 9.43 -22.79
CA ASN A 47 2.16 9.62 -24.02
C ASN A 47 2.23 8.31 -24.81
N ILE A 48 2.40 8.42 -26.13
CA ILE A 48 2.71 7.31 -27.00
C ILE A 48 3.92 7.72 -27.84
N SER A 49 4.97 6.90 -27.81
CA SER A 49 6.17 7.12 -28.63
C SER A 49 6.47 5.89 -29.47
N ALA A 50 6.83 6.10 -30.72
CA ALA A 50 7.39 5.07 -31.58
C ALA A 50 8.85 5.40 -31.93
N ARG A 51 9.65 4.35 -32.13
CA ARG A 51 11.02 4.49 -32.63
C ARG A 51 11.38 3.33 -33.53
N VAL A 52 12.14 3.63 -34.59
CA VAL A 52 12.84 2.61 -35.38
C VAL A 52 14.19 2.31 -34.72
N LYS A 53 14.59 1.04 -34.72
CA LYS A 53 15.87 0.63 -34.16
C LYS A 53 17.03 1.17 -35.00
N SER A 54 18.06 1.72 -34.34
CA SER A 54 19.27 2.19 -35.01
C SER A 54 20.10 1.02 -35.60
N PRO A 55 20.89 1.27 -36.67
CA PRO A 55 21.82 0.29 -37.24
C PRO A 55 22.76 -0.34 -36.21
N GLU A 56 23.34 0.46 -35.31
CA GLU A 56 24.28 0.01 -34.27
C GLU A 56 23.59 -0.94 -33.30
N SER A 57 22.39 -0.57 -32.84
CA SER A 57 21.59 -1.38 -31.92
C SER A 57 21.16 -2.70 -32.57
N LEU A 58 20.85 -2.68 -33.87
CA LEU A 58 20.53 -3.89 -34.63
C LEU A 58 21.75 -4.80 -34.75
N LYS A 59 22.92 -4.24 -35.08
CA LYS A 59 24.18 -4.97 -35.18
C LYS A 59 24.52 -5.71 -33.88
N GLU A 60 24.49 -5.01 -32.75
CA GLU A 60 24.70 -5.62 -31.43
C GLU A 60 23.69 -6.73 -31.15
N LYS A 61 22.41 -6.51 -31.49
CA LYS A 61 21.35 -7.50 -31.27
C LYS A 61 21.54 -8.77 -32.10
N ILE A 62 21.94 -8.64 -33.37
CA ILE A 62 22.23 -9.77 -34.27
C ILE A 62 23.34 -10.64 -33.70
N LEU A 63 24.44 -10.02 -33.25
CA LEU A 63 25.57 -10.71 -32.66
C LEU A 63 25.20 -11.39 -31.33
N ARG A 64 24.56 -10.64 -30.43
CA ARG A 64 24.15 -11.14 -29.10
C ARG A 64 23.23 -12.35 -29.18
N ASN A 65 22.25 -12.32 -30.07
CA ASN A 65 21.25 -13.39 -30.21
C ASN A 65 21.61 -14.45 -31.26
N LYS A 66 22.75 -14.29 -31.94
CA LYS A 66 23.23 -15.17 -33.02
C LYS A 66 22.19 -15.37 -34.13
N TYR A 67 21.52 -14.29 -34.55
CA TYR A 67 20.41 -14.37 -35.50
C TYR A 67 20.80 -14.94 -36.86
N TYR A 68 22.04 -14.73 -37.28
CA TYR A 68 22.63 -15.33 -38.49
C TYR A 68 22.57 -16.87 -38.52
N LYS A 69 22.40 -17.54 -37.36
CA LYS A 69 22.18 -19.00 -37.30
C LYS A 69 20.74 -19.43 -37.53
N ARG A 70 19.78 -18.56 -37.19
CA ARG A 70 18.33 -18.85 -37.28
C ARG A 70 17.74 -18.35 -38.59
N TYR A 71 18.26 -17.23 -39.09
CA TYR A 71 17.85 -16.59 -40.33
C TYR A 71 19.09 -16.51 -41.23
N PRO A 72 19.26 -17.43 -42.20
CA PRO A 72 20.45 -17.45 -43.05
C PRO A 72 20.50 -16.27 -44.03
N ASP A 73 19.35 -15.67 -44.36
CA ASP A 73 19.22 -14.57 -45.31
C ASP A 73 19.04 -13.24 -44.57
N GLY A 74 20.09 -12.40 -44.60
CA GLY A 74 20.10 -11.08 -43.96
C GLY A 74 19.05 -10.13 -44.52
N ASN A 75 18.66 -10.27 -45.79
CA ASN A 75 17.63 -9.42 -46.41
C ASN A 75 16.24 -9.67 -45.81
N LYS A 76 16.01 -10.88 -45.29
CA LYS A 76 14.72 -11.26 -44.69
C LYS A 76 14.67 -11.06 -43.19
N LEU A 77 15.81 -10.76 -42.56
CA LEU A 77 15.89 -10.63 -41.11
C LEU A 77 14.93 -9.55 -40.59
N ILE A 78 14.86 -8.40 -41.25
CA ILE A 78 14.05 -7.25 -40.81
C ILE A 78 12.57 -7.60 -40.65
N TYR A 79 12.02 -8.47 -41.51
CA TYR A 79 10.62 -8.92 -41.47
C TYR A 79 10.34 -9.95 -40.37
N ASN A 80 11.38 -10.45 -39.68
CA ASN A 80 11.27 -11.44 -38.62
C ASN A 80 11.59 -10.89 -37.22
N LEU A 81 11.90 -9.58 -37.12
CA LEU A 81 12.28 -8.94 -35.86
C LEU A 81 11.15 -8.08 -35.31
N SER A 82 10.46 -8.57 -34.28
CA SER A 82 9.32 -7.84 -33.73
C SER A 82 9.65 -6.47 -33.16
N ASP A 83 10.86 -6.25 -32.66
CA ASP A 83 11.22 -4.95 -32.08
C ASP A 83 11.96 -4.03 -33.06
N LEU A 84 11.72 -4.18 -34.38
CA LEU A 84 12.27 -3.27 -35.37
C LEU A 84 11.68 -1.88 -35.21
N ILE A 85 10.35 -1.82 -35.16
CA ILE A 85 9.58 -0.67 -34.69
C ILE A 85 9.18 -0.96 -33.25
N GLY A 86 9.64 -0.14 -32.32
CA GLY A 86 9.25 -0.21 -30.91
C GLY A 86 8.27 0.90 -30.58
N VAL A 87 7.07 0.53 -30.15
CA VAL A 87 6.03 1.46 -29.70
C VAL A 87 5.88 1.36 -28.20
N ARG A 88 5.74 2.49 -27.53
CA ARG A 88 5.59 2.60 -26.10
C ARG A 88 4.38 3.43 -25.75
N ILE A 89 3.49 2.85 -24.95
CA ILE A 89 2.38 3.55 -24.33
C ILE A 89 2.75 3.80 -22.86
N GLU A 90 2.76 5.07 -22.49
CA GLU A 90 3.10 5.55 -21.16
C GLU A 90 1.82 5.88 -20.41
N CYS A 91 1.69 5.36 -19.19
CA CYS A 91 0.54 5.62 -18.31
C CYS A 91 1.00 6.11 -16.94
N ARG A 92 0.07 6.62 -16.13
CA ARG A 92 0.41 7.21 -14.83
C ARG A 92 0.86 6.13 -13.86
N PHE A 93 0.02 5.11 -13.68
CA PHE A 93 0.19 4.12 -12.61
C PHE A 93 0.36 2.70 -13.15
N ALA A 94 0.93 1.81 -12.33
CA ALA A 94 1.14 0.41 -12.73
C ALA A 94 -0.17 -0.33 -13.02
N ASP A 95 -1.26 0.01 -12.33
CA ASP A 95 -2.59 -0.59 -12.58
C ASP A 95 -3.16 -0.20 -13.95
N ASP A 96 -2.80 0.97 -14.48
CA ASP A 96 -3.25 1.43 -15.80
C ASP A 96 -2.68 0.57 -16.93
N GLU A 97 -1.47 0.01 -16.76
CA GLU A 97 -0.88 -0.91 -17.74
C GLU A 97 -1.80 -2.10 -18.02
N ARG A 98 -2.37 -2.66 -16.94
CA ARG A 98 -3.32 -3.78 -17.02
C ARG A 98 -4.62 -3.35 -17.66
N ASN A 99 -5.11 -2.16 -17.36
CA ASN A 99 -6.35 -1.63 -17.90
C ASN A 99 -6.25 -1.42 -19.41
N ILE A 100 -5.15 -0.82 -19.88
CA ILE A 100 -4.87 -0.62 -21.30
C ILE A 100 -4.73 -1.97 -22.02
N TYR A 101 -3.98 -2.93 -21.47
CA TYR A 101 -3.88 -4.27 -22.06
C TYR A 101 -5.24 -4.98 -22.17
N ARG A 102 -6.06 -4.91 -21.12
CA ARG A 102 -7.42 -5.48 -21.12
C ARG A 102 -8.32 -4.80 -22.15
N PHE A 103 -8.18 -3.49 -22.32
CA PHE A 103 -8.87 -2.75 -23.36
C PHE A 103 -8.47 -3.23 -24.75
N PHE A 104 -7.17 -3.33 -25.06
CA PHE A 104 -6.74 -3.87 -26.36
C PHE A 104 -7.25 -5.28 -26.62
N LYS A 105 -7.29 -6.14 -25.60
CA LYS A 105 -7.87 -7.48 -25.72
C LYS A 105 -9.36 -7.47 -26.10
N LYS A 106 -10.11 -6.44 -25.70
CA LYS A 106 -11.51 -6.27 -26.08
C LYS A 106 -11.67 -5.59 -27.44
N TYR A 107 -10.80 -4.65 -27.75
CA TYR A 107 -10.84 -3.87 -28.99
C TYR A 107 -10.45 -4.72 -30.21
N PHE A 108 -9.35 -5.45 -30.13
CA PHE A 108 -8.88 -6.37 -31.18
C PHE A 108 -9.50 -7.76 -30.94
N ASN A 109 -10.73 -7.96 -31.42
CA ASN A 109 -11.56 -9.12 -31.08
C ASN A 109 -11.75 -10.15 -32.20
N LYS A 110 -11.24 -9.88 -33.42
CA LYS A 110 -11.29 -10.83 -34.54
C LYS A 110 -9.97 -11.55 -34.68
N ASN A 111 -10.02 -12.86 -34.87
CA ASN A 111 -8.84 -13.70 -34.99
C ASN A 111 -8.53 -13.94 -36.48
N SER A 112 -7.28 -13.68 -36.89
CA SER A 112 -6.83 -13.87 -38.28
C SER A 112 -6.16 -15.24 -38.48
N ASP A 113 -5.16 -15.59 -37.66
CA ASP A 113 -4.32 -16.79 -37.84
C ASP A 113 -4.00 -17.52 -36.51
N GLY A 114 -4.99 -17.64 -35.63
CA GLY A 114 -4.89 -18.27 -34.31
C GLY A 114 -4.20 -17.39 -33.27
N ASN A 115 -3.09 -16.73 -33.59
CA ASN A 115 -2.30 -15.96 -32.62
C ASN A 115 -2.49 -14.43 -32.70
N TYR A 116 -2.87 -13.91 -33.88
CA TYR A 116 -2.99 -12.48 -34.15
C TYR A 116 -4.45 -12.05 -34.24
N TYR A 117 -4.73 -10.90 -33.64
CA TYR A 117 -6.06 -10.34 -33.51
C TYR A 117 -6.12 -8.93 -34.11
N TYR A 118 -7.21 -8.61 -34.79
CA TYR A 118 -7.47 -7.33 -35.45
C TYR A 118 -8.87 -6.79 -35.09
N ASN A 119 -9.18 -5.58 -35.56
CA ASN A 119 -10.51 -4.98 -35.48
C ASN A 119 -11.00 -4.72 -36.91
N GLU A 120 -12.29 -4.94 -37.20
CA GLU A 120 -12.87 -4.77 -38.55
C GLU A 120 -12.77 -3.35 -39.10
N ASN A 121 -12.50 -2.36 -38.24
CA ASN A 121 -12.26 -0.98 -38.65
C ASN A 121 -10.85 -0.76 -39.24
N ASP A 122 -9.90 -1.66 -38.98
CA ASP A 122 -8.54 -1.61 -39.52
C ASP A 122 -7.98 -3.02 -39.76
N ASP A 123 -8.16 -3.49 -41.00
CA ASP A 123 -7.70 -4.80 -41.46
C ASP A 123 -6.19 -4.87 -41.69
N ASN A 124 -5.43 -3.78 -41.47
CA ASN A 124 -3.97 -3.79 -41.61
C ASN A 124 -3.25 -3.92 -40.28
N PHE A 125 -3.96 -3.82 -39.14
CA PHE A 125 -3.35 -3.69 -37.82
C PHE A 125 -3.66 -4.87 -36.89
N TYR A 126 -2.61 -5.59 -36.49
CA TYR A 126 -2.73 -6.84 -35.76
C TYR A 126 -1.88 -6.88 -34.49
N LEU A 127 -2.46 -7.42 -33.41
CA LEU A 127 -1.77 -7.68 -32.15
C LEU A 127 -1.79 -9.16 -31.78
N LYS A 128 -0.65 -9.66 -31.28
CA LYS A 128 -0.54 -11.01 -30.74
C LYS A 128 -1.04 -11.06 -29.29
N LEU A 129 -2.34 -11.30 -29.14
CA LEU A 129 -3.03 -11.26 -27.84
C LEU A 129 -3.22 -12.64 -27.21
N GLU A 130 -2.77 -13.70 -27.90
CA GLU A 130 -2.69 -15.05 -27.37
C GLU A 130 -1.42 -15.21 -26.50
N GLY A 131 -1.59 -15.48 -25.20
CA GLY A 131 -0.47 -15.74 -24.28
C GLY A 131 -0.64 -15.10 -22.90
N LYS A 132 0.26 -15.47 -21.97
CA LYS A 132 0.27 -14.93 -20.61
C LYS A 132 0.90 -13.53 -20.61
N GLN A 133 0.11 -12.54 -20.20
CA GLN A 133 0.55 -11.18 -19.93
C GLN A 133 0.25 -10.80 -18.47
N PRO A 134 1.12 -10.01 -17.82
CA PRO A 134 2.39 -9.50 -18.33
C PRO A 134 3.46 -10.62 -18.45
N GLN A 135 4.43 -10.44 -19.34
CA GLN A 135 5.53 -11.39 -19.57
C GLN A 135 6.61 -11.28 -18.48
N LYS A 136 7.16 -12.41 -18.02
CA LYS A 136 8.35 -12.41 -17.14
C LYS A 136 9.61 -12.11 -17.94
N GLN A 137 10.38 -11.13 -17.49
CA GLN A 137 11.68 -10.76 -18.04
C GLN A 137 12.80 -11.61 -17.42
N LYS A 138 14.00 -11.52 -18.00
CA LYS A 138 15.20 -12.24 -17.50
C LYS A 138 15.62 -11.82 -16.08
N ASN A 139 15.25 -10.60 -15.67
CA ASN A 139 15.48 -10.06 -14.34
C ASN A 139 14.45 -10.53 -13.29
N GLY A 140 13.43 -11.30 -13.69
CA GLY A 140 12.37 -11.81 -12.80
C GLY A 140 11.13 -10.92 -12.70
N PHE A 141 11.20 -9.66 -13.12
CA PHE A 141 10.07 -8.73 -13.15
C PHE A 141 9.16 -8.95 -14.35
N THR A 142 7.99 -8.32 -14.34
CA THR A 142 6.98 -8.47 -15.38
C THR A 142 6.79 -7.21 -16.20
N ILE A 143 6.51 -7.36 -17.49
CA ILE A 143 6.24 -6.27 -18.44
C ILE A 143 5.08 -6.62 -19.36
N TYR A 144 4.21 -5.67 -19.68
CA TYR A 144 3.29 -5.80 -20.81
C TYR A 144 4.04 -5.54 -22.10
N ARG A 145 4.41 -6.63 -22.79
CA ARG A 145 5.13 -6.61 -24.07
C ARG A 145 4.35 -7.45 -25.08
N ILE A 146 3.80 -6.81 -26.09
CA ILE A 146 2.92 -7.41 -27.08
C ILE A 146 3.59 -7.30 -28.45
N ASP A 147 3.78 -8.42 -29.14
CA ASP A 147 4.22 -8.39 -30.53
C ASP A 147 3.02 -8.04 -31.42
N GLY A 148 3.22 -7.21 -32.43
CA GLY A 148 2.21 -6.87 -33.42
C GLY A 148 2.78 -6.91 -34.84
N LYS A 149 1.90 -6.75 -35.82
CA LYS A 149 2.27 -6.59 -37.23
C LYS A 149 1.36 -5.58 -37.90
N TYR A 150 1.94 -4.81 -38.82
CA TYR A 150 1.20 -3.89 -39.68
C TYR A 150 1.43 -4.28 -41.15
N VAL A 151 0.35 -4.38 -41.92
CA VAL A 151 0.43 -4.73 -43.35
C VAL A 151 0.71 -3.46 -44.15
N PHE A 152 1.92 -3.36 -44.69
CA PHE A 152 2.34 -2.21 -45.50
C PHE A 152 2.89 -2.68 -46.85
N ASN A 153 2.31 -2.18 -47.95
CA ASN A 153 2.69 -2.56 -49.32
C ASN A 153 2.74 -4.08 -49.55
N GLY A 154 1.79 -4.82 -48.96
CA GLY A 154 1.70 -6.28 -49.04
C GLY A 154 2.72 -7.06 -48.20
N ASN A 155 3.49 -6.40 -47.33
CA ASN A 155 4.41 -7.04 -46.41
C ASN A 155 3.95 -6.88 -44.96
N ASP A 156 4.09 -7.95 -44.18
CA ASP A 156 3.90 -7.91 -42.73
C ASP A 156 5.14 -7.28 -42.10
N ILE A 157 4.99 -6.05 -41.60
CA ILE A 157 6.04 -5.36 -40.86
C ILE A 157 5.79 -5.55 -39.35
N PRO A 158 6.66 -6.29 -38.64
CA PRO A 158 6.44 -6.59 -37.25
C PRO A 158 6.87 -5.40 -36.37
N PHE A 159 6.11 -5.16 -35.29
CA PHE A 159 6.41 -4.15 -34.29
C PHE A 159 6.22 -4.71 -32.88
N GLU A 160 6.80 -4.04 -31.88
CA GLU A 160 6.69 -4.41 -30.48
C GLU A 160 6.02 -3.28 -29.71
N LEU A 161 4.90 -3.58 -29.07
CA LEU A 161 4.23 -2.69 -28.15
C LEU A 161 4.68 -2.96 -26.71
N GLN A 162 5.08 -1.91 -25.99
CA GLN A 162 5.29 -1.93 -24.54
C GLN A 162 4.30 -0.99 -23.86
N ILE A 163 3.65 -1.44 -22.81
CA ILE A 163 2.80 -0.60 -21.95
C ILE A 163 3.51 -0.45 -20.61
N LYS A 164 3.79 0.79 -20.20
CA LYS A 164 4.56 1.08 -18.98
C LYS A 164 4.00 2.26 -18.21
N SER A 165 3.98 2.16 -16.89
CA SER A 165 3.79 3.29 -15.98
C SER A 165 5.05 4.14 -15.91
N LEU A 166 4.92 5.39 -15.43
CA LEU A 166 6.06 6.28 -15.21
C LEU A 166 7.14 5.61 -14.33
N VAL A 167 6.71 4.93 -13.27
CA VAL A 167 7.61 4.20 -12.36
C VAL A 167 8.32 3.05 -13.08
N ASN A 168 7.60 2.27 -13.88
CA ASN A 168 8.17 1.13 -14.60
C ASN A 168 9.08 1.57 -15.76
N MET A 169 8.80 2.71 -16.36
CA MET A 169 9.68 3.38 -17.31
C MET A 169 11.00 3.80 -16.65
N PHE A 170 10.92 4.64 -15.62
CA PHE A 170 12.08 5.19 -14.95
C PHE A 170 13.03 4.08 -14.47
N TRP A 171 12.48 3.08 -13.77
CA TRP A 171 13.29 1.94 -13.31
C TRP A 171 13.92 1.15 -14.47
N GLY A 172 13.17 0.94 -15.56
CA GLY A 172 13.66 0.19 -16.73
C GLY A 172 14.75 0.92 -17.51
N GLU A 173 14.75 2.24 -17.54
CA GLU A 173 15.81 3.05 -18.14
C GLU A 173 17.10 2.96 -17.32
N ILE A 174 17.01 3.12 -15.99
CA ILE A 174 18.15 2.95 -15.09
C ILE A 174 18.72 1.54 -15.17
N GLU A 175 17.86 0.50 -15.16
CA GLU A 175 18.29 -0.88 -15.35
C GLU A 175 19.04 -1.06 -16.67
N HIS A 176 18.52 -0.49 -17.76
CA HIS A 176 19.13 -0.62 -19.08
C HIS A 176 20.52 0.04 -19.14
N GLU A 177 20.65 1.26 -18.61
CA GLU A 177 21.93 1.98 -18.56
C GLU A 177 22.96 1.24 -17.70
N ILE A 178 22.56 0.74 -16.52
CA ILE A 178 23.47 0.05 -15.60
C ILE A 178 23.90 -1.30 -16.17
N ILE A 179 22.95 -2.14 -16.63
CA ILE A 179 23.22 -3.54 -16.97
C ILE A 179 23.79 -3.69 -18.38
N TYR A 180 23.31 -2.92 -19.36
CA TYR A 180 23.61 -3.18 -20.77
C TYR A 180 24.72 -2.30 -21.36
N LYS A 181 24.92 -1.07 -20.89
CA LYS A 181 26.00 -0.20 -21.40
C LYS A 181 27.36 -0.43 -20.72
N ASN A 182 27.38 -1.05 -19.54
CA ASN A 182 28.62 -1.41 -18.84
C ASN A 182 29.02 -2.86 -19.13
N SER A 183 29.39 -3.16 -20.38
CA SER A 183 29.84 -4.48 -20.81
C SER A 183 31.13 -4.97 -20.13
N ASN A 184 31.83 -4.12 -19.39
CA ASN A 184 33.15 -4.45 -18.86
C ASN A 184 33.16 -5.13 -17.49
N TYR A 185 32.16 -5.04 -16.60
CA TYR A 185 32.35 -5.60 -15.24
C TYR A 185 31.05 -5.76 -14.40
N ILE A 186 29.97 -6.30 -14.97
CA ILE A 186 28.73 -6.59 -14.19
C ILE A 186 28.26 -8.03 -14.45
N ILE A 187 29.21 -8.95 -14.45
CA ILE A 187 28.93 -10.38 -14.36
C ILE A 187 29.27 -10.71 -12.90
N GLU A 188 28.26 -11.06 -12.10
CA GLU A 188 28.36 -11.49 -10.67
C GLU A 188 28.32 -10.42 -9.56
N ASN A 189 27.31 -9.56 -9.52
CA ASN A 189 26.94 -8.96 -8.23
C ASN A 189 25.46 -9.21 -7.94
N ASN A 190 25.18 -10.33 -7.25
CA ASN A 190 23.88 -10.59 -6.62
C ASN A 190 23.46 -9.36 -5.80
N PHE A 191 24.42 -8.70 -5.14
CA PHE A 191 24.24 -7.43 -4.44
C PHE A 191 23.57 -6.34 -5.29
N LEU A 192 24.02 -6.09 -6.52
CA LEU A 192 23.40 -5.07 -7.39
C LEU A 192 22.00 -5.48 -7.83
N LYS A 193 21.77 -6.77 -8.08
CA LYS A 193 20.43 -7.28 -8.38
C LYS A 193 19.49 -7.13 -7.19
N ASP A 194 19.97 -7.42 -5.98
CA ASP A 194 19.20 -7.31 -4.75
C ASP A 194 18.85 -5.85 -4.44
N ILE A 195 19.79 -4.91 -4.62
CA ILE A 195 19.54 -3.47 -4.51
C ILE A 195 18.52 -3.02 -5.57
N MET A 196 18.72 -3.38 -6.83
CA MET A 196 17.80 -2.98 -7.91
C MET A 196 16.40 -3.55 -7.69
N GLY A 197 16.30 -4.74 -7.11
CA GLY A 197 15.02 -5.34 -6.71
C GLY A 197 14.38 -4.65 -5.51
N SER A 198 15.17 -4.27 -4.51
CA SER A 198 14.69 -3.46 -3.38
C SER A 198 14.15 -2.10 -3.84
N ILE A 199 14.91 -1.39 -4.69
CA ILE A 199 14.48 -0.11 -5.30
C ILE A 199 13.18 -0.31 -6.09
N LYS A 200 13.07 -1.41 -6.86
CA LYS A 200 11.84 -1.71 -7.61
C LYS A 200 10.63 -1.87 -6.69
N ASN A 201 10.79 -2.57 -5.58
CA ASN A 201 9.73 -2.77 -4.60
C ASN A 201 9.31 -1.44 -3.96
N ASN A 202 10.27 -0.61 -3.57
CA ASN A 202 10.00 0.72 -3.01
C ASN A 202 9.27 1.62 -4.01
N LEU A 203 9.72 1.64 -5.27
CA LEU A 203 9.03 2.36 -6.33
C LEU A 203 7.60 1.86 -6.57
N SER A 204 7.37 0.54 -6.50
CA SER A 204 6.02 -0.03 -6.61
C SER A 204 5.14 0.34 -5.41
N MET A 205 5.70 0.48 -4.21
CA MET A 205 4.97 1.00 -3.05
C MET A 205 4.60 2.46 -3.24
N ILE A 206 5.53 3.30 -3.71
CA ILE A 206 5.27 4.71 -4.02
C ILE A 206 4.16 4.84 -5.07
N ASP A 207 4.19 4.03 -6.14
CA ASP A 207 3.14 3.99 -7.16
C ASP A 207 1.76 3.75 -6.54
N LYS A 208 1.62 2.75 -5.66
CA LYS A 208 0.36 2.45 -4.95
C LYS A 208 -0.08 3.58 -4.02
N GLN A 209 0.85 4.23 -3.34
CA GLN A 209 0.55 5.40 -2.50
C GLN A 209 0.01 6.55 -3.35
N LEU A 210 0.65 6.83 -4.49
CA LEU A 210 0.20 7.87 -5.42
C LEU A 210 -1.16 7.56 -6.04
N VAL A 211 -1.43 6.31 -6.44
CA VAL A 211 -2.77 5.85 -6.89
C VAL A 211 -3.82 6.16 -5.82
N THR A 212 -3.50 5.86 -4.56
CA THR A 212 -4.42 6.07 -3.44
C THR A 212 -4.74 7.55 -3.25
N VAL A 213 -3.72 8.40 -3.29
CA VAL A 213 -3.89 9.87 -3.22
C VAL A 213 -4.68 10.38 -4.43
N PHE A 214 -4.36 9.93 -5.64
CA PHE A 214 -5.02 10.38 -6.87
C PHE A 214 -6.51 10.01 -6.91
N ASN A 215 -6.84 8.73 -6.66
CA ASN A 215 -8.23 8.25 -6.59
C ASN A 215 -9.03 9.01 -5.53
N HIS A 216 -8.39 9.41 -4.43
CA HIS A 216 -9.00 10.22 -3.38
C HIS A 216 -9.33 11.65 -3.85
N PHE A 217 -8.52 12.27 -4.71
CA PHE A 217 -8.85 13.56 -5.31
C PHE A 217 -9.96 13.47 -6.38
N GLU A 218 -10.00 12.39 -7.17
CA GLU A 218 -11.04 12.20 -8.19
C GLU A 218 -12.42 11.83 -7.59
N THR A 219 -12.45 11.01 -6.52
CA THR A 219 -13.69 10.69 -5.78
C THR A 219 -14.25 11.90 -5.00
N LYS A 220 -13.43 12.93 -4.77
CA LYS A 220 -13.70 14.15 -3.98
C LYS A 220 -14.62 15.18 -4.62
N LYS A 221 -15.16 14.98 -5.82
CA LYS A 221 -16.18 15.89 -6.36
C LYS A 221 -17.57 15.79 -5.66
N LYS A 222 -17.78 14.91 -4.65
CA LYS A 222 -19.16 14.59 -4.18
C LYS A 222 -19.45 14.37 -2.66
N THR A 223 -18.55 14.48 -1.66
CA THR A 223 -18.91 14.15 -0.23
C THR A 223 -18.24 14.97 0.90
N ASP A 224 -18.86 14.92 2.09
CA ASP A 224 -18.66 15.67 3.37
C ASP A 224 -17.34 15.41 4.14
N SER A 225 -16.96 16.29 5.08
CA SER A 225 -15.62 16.37 5.71
C SER A 225 -15.26 15.22 6.65
N ASP A 226 -16.16 14.80 7.54
CA ASP A 226 -15.90 13.72 8.51
C ASP A 226 -15.75 12.35 7.84
N SER A 227 -16.48 12.14 6.74
CA SER A 227 -16.30 10.96 5.90
C SER A 227 -14.90 10.89 5.27
N ARG A 228 -14.23 12.04 5.04
CA ARG A 228 -12.87 12.08 4.49
C ARG A 228 -11.85 11.63 5.52
N LYS A 229 -11.98 12.05 6.78
CA LYS A 229 -11.08 11.67 7.88
C LYS A 229 -11.11 10.15 8.07
N LYS A 230 -12.29 9.59 8.33
CA LYS A 230 -12.47 8.14 8.52
C LYS A 230 -11.94 7.30 7.34
N HIS A 231 -12.06 7.80 6.11
CA HIS A 231 -11.50 7.12 4.94
C HIS A 231 -9.96 7.15 4.91
N LEU A 232 -9.35 8.27 5.28
CA LEU A 232 -7.88 8.39 5.36
C LEU A 232 -7.32 7.49 6.47
N GLU A 233 -7.97 7.43 7.63
CA GLU A 233 -7.63 6.48 8.70
C GLU A 233 -7.64 5.03 8.20
N ASN A 234 -8.69 4.63 7.45
CA ASN A 234 -8.79 3.30 6.87
C ASN A 234 -7.67 2.99 5.86
N ILE A 235 -7.27 3.98 5.06
CA ILE A 235 -6.15 3.82 4.11
C ILE A 235 -4.84 3.59 4.87
N VAL A 236 -4.50 4.43 5.84
CA VAL A 236 -3.23 4.28 6.56
C VAL A 236 -3.24 2.98 7.37
N SER A 237 -4.37 2.63 7.97
CA SER A 237 -4.56 1.34 8.64
C SER A 237 -4.31 0.16 7.69
N LYS A 238 -4.79 0.24 6.44
CA LYS A 238 -4.56 -0.79 5.43
C LYS A 238 -3.10 -0.88 4.99
N ILE A 239 -2.42 0.27 4.86
CA ILE A 239 -0.98 0.32 4.51
C ILE A 239 -0.15 -0.30 5.63
N ILE A 240 -0.42 0.05 6.91
CA ILE A 240 0.22 -0.57 8.08
C ILE A 240 -0.02 -2.07 8.05
N TYR A 241 -1.28 -2.49 7.88
CA TYR A 241 -1.65 -3.91 7.83
C TYR A 241 -0.86 -4.65 6.75
N ASP A 242 -0.85 -4.15 5.51
CA ASP A 242 -0.15 -4.81 4.40
C ASP A 242 1.37 -4.85 4.61
N LEU A 243 1.95 -3.81 5.20
CA LEU A 243 3.38 -3.77 5.54
C LEU A 243 3.73 -4.85 6.57
N PHE A 244 3.04 -4.87 7.70
CA PHE A 244 3.30 -5.82 8.78
C PHE A 244 2.92 -7.25 8.40
N ALA A 245 1.83 -7.46 7.66
CA ALA A 245 1.43 -8.78 7.18
C ALA A 245 2.48 -9.38 6.23
N ASN A 246 3.04 -8.56 5.33
CA ASN A 246 4.15 -9.00 4.47
C ASN A 246 5.41 -9.33 5.28
N LYS A 247 5.77 -8.50 6.27
CA LYS A 247 6.93 -8.76 7.13
C LYS A 247 6.74 -10.03 7.97
N MET A 248 5.57 -10.22 8.59
CA MET A 248 5.20 -11.43 9.34
C MET A 248 5.23 -12.69 8.47
N LYS A 249 4.65 -12.63 7.28
CA LYS A 249 4.66 -13.77 6.36
C LYS A 249 6.08 -14.18 5.98
N ASN A 250 6.98 -13.21 5.82
CA ASN A 250 8.38 -13.47 5.47
C ASN A 250 9.21 -13.94 6.67
N SER A 251 8.91 -13.48 7.89
CA SER A 251 9.68 -13.80 9.10
C SER A 251 9.23 -15.11 9.77
N ILE A 252 7.93 -15.30 9.95
CA ILE A 252 7.34 -16.39 10.74
C ILE A 252 6.36 -17.27 9.93
N GLY A 253 6.10 -16.93 8.66
CA GLY A 253 5.24 -17.75 7.79
C GLY A 253 3.76 -17.73 8.15
N MET A 254 3.33 -16.86 9.07
CA MET A 254 1.96 -16.78 9.57
C MET A 254 1.15 -15.68 8.88
N THR A 255 -0.16 -15.92 8.80
CA THR A 255 -1.16 -14.91 8.45
C THR A 255 -2.14 -14.79 9.59
N VAL A 256 -2.14 -13.65 10.26
CA VAL A 256 -3.05 -13.33 11.37
C VAL A 256 -3.83 -12.09 10.98
N ASP A 257 -5.11 -12.04 11.32
CA ASP A 257 -5.90 -10.83 11.16
C ASP A 257 -5.73 -9.94 12.39
N PHE A 258 -5.17 -8.75 12.17
CA PHE A 258 -4.96 -7.72 13.17
C PHE A 258 -5.45 -6.36 12.65
N LYS A 259 -6.42 -6.37 11.73
CA LYS A 259 -6.97 -5.15 11.13
C LYS A 259 -7.46 -4.15 12.19
N LYS A 260 -8.19 -4.64 13.19
CA LYS A 260 -8.72 -3.82 14.30
C LYS A 260 -7.61 -3.15 15.12
N SER A 261 -6.47 -3.84 15.29
CA SER A 261 -5.29 -3.28 15.94
C SER A 261 -4.75 -2.08 15.17
N CYS A 262 -4.63 -2.19 13.83
CA CYS A 262 -4.18 -1.08 13.00
C CYS A 262 -5.12 0.13 13.06
N GLU A 263 -6.43 -0.10 13.00
CA GLU A 263 -7.46 0.96 13.09
C GLU A 263 -7.37 1.71 14.43
N THR A 264 -7.21 0.96 15.53
CA THR A 264 -7.05 1.51 16.88
C THR A 264 -5.79 2.35 17.03
N ILE A 265 -4.64 1.82 16.60
CA ILE A 265 -3.34 2.52 16.67
C ILE A 265 -3.40 3.82 15.88
N ILE A 266 -4.07 3.79 14.72
CA ILE A 266 -4.30 4.97 13.90
C ILE A 266 -5.18 5.99 14.65
N ARG A 267 -6.34 5.61 15.20
CA ARG A 267 -7.15 6.58 15.96
C ARG A 267 -6.37 7.15 17.15
N TYR A 268 -5.62 6.34 17.88
CA TYR A 268 -4.75 6.81 18.95
C TYR A 268 -3.76 7.88 18.46
N ALA A 269 -3.07 7.64 17.33
CA ALA A 269 -2.15 8.61 16.75
C ALA A 269 -2.83 9.93 16.37
N PHE A 270 -4.10 9.89 15.93
CA PHE A 270 -4.88 11.09 15.58
C PHE A 270 -5.48 11.83 16.78
N VAL A 271 -5.93 11.12 17.81
CA VAL A 271 -6.62 11.69 18.97
C VAL A 271 -5.64 12.22 20.01
N SER A 272 -4.48 11.58 20.19
CA SER A 272 -3.50 11.93 21.23
C SER A 272 -2.87 13.32 21.11
N GLU A 273 -3.14 14.04 20.03
CA GLU A 273 -2.50 15.33 19.76
C GLU A 273 -3.50 16.53 19.68
N ASP A 274 -4.79 16.32 20.02
CA ASP A 274 -5.83 17.36 20.27
C ASP A 274 -5.99 18.40 19.13
N TYR A 275 -6.66 18.00 18.04
CA TYR A 275 -6.61 18.71 16.76
C TYR A 275 -7.95 19.21 16.23
N GLU A 276 -8.18 20.51 16.40
CA GLU A 276 -9.38 21.19 15.89
C GLU A 276 -9.31 21.60 14.40
N SER A 277 -8.19 21.41 13.68
CA SER A 277 -8.04 21.86 12.27
C SER A 277 -7.69 20.75 11.26
N GLU A 278 -8.20 20.88 10.02
CA GLU A 278 -7.94 19.94 8.90
C GLU A 278 -6.44 19.88 8.51
N ASP A 279 -5.69 20.97 8.72
CA ASP A 279 -4.27 21.04 8.39
C ASP A 279 -3.42 20.11 9.29
N LYS A 280 -3.74 20.06 10.59
CA LYS A 280 -3.03 19.21 11.55
C LYS A 280 -3.32 17.71 11.31
N TYR A 281 -4.55 17.38 10.93
CA TYR A 281 -4.90 16.02 10.51
C TYR A 281 -4.05 15.54 9.32
N THR A 282 -3.81 16.43 8.35
CA THR A 282 -2.95 16.14 7.19
C THR A 282 -1.49 15.95 7.61
N GLU A 283 -1.00 16.73 8.58
CA GLU A 283 0.36 16.59 9.11
C GLU A 283 0.60 15.23 9.78
N VAL A 284 -0.36 14.75 10.58
CA VAL A 284 -0.29 13.40 11.21
C VAL A 284 -0.24 12.30 10.16
N LEU A 285 -1.07 12.39 9.11
CA LEU A 285 -1.02 11.45 8.00
C LEU A 285 0.36 11.42 7.34
N ILE A 286 0.94 12.60 7.08
CA ILE A 286 2.27 12.71 6.49
C ILE A 286 3.31 12.09 7.42
N LYS A 287 3.25 12.34 8.73
CA LYS A 287 4.15 11.73 9.72
C LYS A 287 4.04 10.20 9.73
N ALA A 288 2.81 9.67 9.79
CA ALA A 288 2.56 8.23 9.76
C ALA A 288 3.06 7.57 8.46
N LEU A 289 2.81 8.18 7.31
CA LEU A 289 3.31 7.70 6.01
C LEU A 289 4.83 7.80 5.89
N THR A 290 5.43 8.87 6.41
CA THR A 290 6.89 9.04 6.45
C THR A 290 7.51 7.94 7.31
N ARG A 291 6.95 7.70 8.49
CA ARG A 291 7.40 6.64 9.39
C ARG A 291 7.29 5.25 8.75
N LEU A 292 6.18 4.97 8.07
CA LEU A 292 5.99 3.73 7.30
C LEU A 292 7.07 3.52 6.22
N SER A 293 7.53 4.59 5.57
CA SER A 293 8.59 4.52 4.58
C SER A 293 9.94 4.13 5.19
N GLU A 294 10.23 4.60 6.40
CA GLU A 294 11.45 4.24 7.16
C GLU A 294 11.41 2.76 7.55
N ILE A 295 10.28 2.32 8.12
CA ILE A 295 10.08 0.94 8.61
C ILE A 295 10.14 -0.09 7.47
N THR A 296 9.86 0.31 6.23
CA THR A 296 9.88 -0.60 5.07
C THR A 296 11.21 -1.35 4.97
N ASN A 297 12.34 -0.68 5.24
CA ASN A 297 13.68 -1.27 5.17
C ASN A 297 14.18 -1.85 6.51
N GLU A 298 13.47 -1.62 7.62
CA GLU A 298 13.87 -2.13 8.94
C GLU A 298 13.49 -3.62 9.10
N SER A 299 14.38 -4.40 9.72
CA SER A 299 14.06 -5.77 10.12
C SER A 299 13.24 -5.75 11.41
N ILE A 300 12.00 -6.26 11.35
CA ILE A 300 11.16 -6.44 12.54
C ILE A 300 11.24 -7.90 12.95
N ASP A 301 11.72 -8.14 14.17
CA ASP A 301 11.70 -9.45 14.79
C ASP A 301 10.35 -9.64 15.51
N PHE A 302 9.59 -10.66 15.10
CA PHE A 302 8.29 -10.99 15.70
C PHE A 302 8.39 -12.09 16.76
N ASN A 303 9.58 -12.66 16.98
CA ASN A 303 9.83 -13.76 17.92
C ASN A 303 10.60 -13.32 19.18
N SER A 304 10.89 -12.03 19.32
CA SER A 304 11.54 -11.50 20.52
C SER A 304 10.53 -11.18 21.62
N ASP A 305 11.03 -10.86 22.81
CA ASP A 305 10.26 -10.15 23.82
C ASP A 305 10.34 -8.64 23.57
N ILE A 306 9.25 -7.93 23.88
CA ILE A 306 9.24 -6.47 23.97
C ILE A 306 9.89 -6.07 25.29
N MET A 307 10.89 -5.20 25.20
CA MET A 307 11.65 -4.69 26.35
C MET A 307 11.38 -3.21 26.55
N PHE A 308 11.22 -2.80 27.81
CA PHE A 308 11.13 -1.39 28.18
C PHE A 308 12.49 -0.85 28.59
N GLU A 309 12.87 0.31 28.05
CA GLU A 309 14.18 0.94 28.28
C GLU A 309 14.31 1.46 29.72
N ARG A 310 13.18 1.69 30.38
CA ARG A 310 13.08 2.17 31.75
C ARG A 310 11.83 1.64 32.43
N LYS A 311 11.75 1.82 33.75
CA LYS A 311 10.49 1.60 34.48
C LYS A 311 9.40 2.53 33.97
N ILE A 312 8.19 1.97 33.86
CA ILE A 312 6.98 2.69 33.52
C ILE A 312 6.59 3.59 34.69
N LYS A 313 6.18 4.82 34.37
CA LYS A 313 5.63 5.81 35.28
C LYS A 313 4.12 5.82 35.09
N PHE A 314 3.41 5.66 36.19
CA PHE A 314 1.95 5.73 36.19
C PHE A 314 1.53 7.03 36.86
N GLU A 315 0.58 7.73 36.23
CA GLU A 315 0.08 9.01 36.73
C GLU A 315 -0.93 8.80 37.87
N ASP A 316 -1.69 7.72 37.80
CA ASP A 316 -2.74 7.39 38.76
C ASP A 316 -2.93 5.88 38.96
N GLU A 317 -3.89 5.52 39.82
CA GLU A 317 -4.14 4.11 40.15
C GLU A 317 -4.80 3.34 38.97
N PHE A 318 -5.53 4.02 38.07
CA PHE A 318 -6.11 3.42 36.86
C PHE A 318 -5.00 2.95 35.91
N THR A 319 -4.14 3.88 35.49
CA THR A 319 -3.02 3.61 34.58
C THR A 319 -2.05 2.60 35.17
N LYS A 320 -1.85 2.62 36.48
CA LYS A 320 -1.01 1.63 37.20
C LYS A 320 -1.57 0.22 37.14
N ARG A 321 -2.87 0.03 37.38
CA ARG A 321 -3.50 -1.30 37.35
C ARG A 321 -3.57 -1.85 35.93
N LEU A 322 -4.09 -1.05 35.00
CA LEU A 322 -4.19 -1.44 33.60
C LEU A 322 -2.80 -1.69 32.99
N GLY A 323 -1.83 -0.83 33.32
CA GLY A 323 -0.46 -0.98 32.87
C GLY A 323 0.23 -2.23 33.41
N ALA A 324 0.01 -2.57 34.69
CA ALA A 324 0.54 -3.81 35.26
C ALA A 324 -0.05 -5.06 34.58
N TYR A 325 -1.35 -5.04 34.25
CA TYR A 325 -1.99 -6.08 33.46
C TYR A 325 -1.40 -6.15 32.04
N PHE A 326 -1.27 -5.04 31.32
CA PHE A 326 -0.64 -5.03 30.00
C PHE A 326 0.79 -5.56 30.02
N GLN A 327 1.58 -5.21 31.05
CA GLN A 327 2.92 -5.77 31.23
C GLN A 327 2.93 -7.28 31.45
N SER A 328 1.85 -7.86 32.01
CA SER A 328 1.74 -9.30 32.20
C SER A 328 1.34 -10.03 30.92
N VAL A 329 0.61 -9.41 29.98
CA VAL A 329 0.15 -10.06 28.73
C VAL A 329 1.02 -9.77 27.51
N ILE A 330 1.73 -8.62 27.47
CA ILE A 330 2.45 -8.11 26.29
C ILE A 330 3.46 -9.08 25.66
N ASN A 331 4.11 -9.93 26.45
CA ASN A 331 5.07 -10.93 25.97
C ASN A 331 4.56 -12.37 26.11
N ASN A 332 3.37 -12.57 26.68
CA ASN A 332 2.79 -13.90 26.89
C ASN A 332 1.71 -14.23 25.85
N GLU A 333 1.15 -13.20 25.20
CA GLU A 333 0.09 -13.35 24.21
C GLU A 333 0.44 -12.68 22.89
N PHE A 334 0.26 -13.42 21.81
CA PHE A 334 0.65 -12.96 20.47
C PHE A 334 -0.10 -11.71 20.01
N SER A 335 -1.40 -11.61 20.27
CA SER A 335 -2.22 -10.46 19.86
C SER A 335 -1.77 -9.16 20.52
N TRP A 336 -1.48 -9.21 21.83
CA TRP A 336 -0.93 -8.08 22.58
C TRP A 336 0.48 -7.72 22.12
N ASN A 337 1.34 -8.73 21.95
CA ASN A 337 2.69 -8.54 21.45
C ASN A 337 2.71 -7.86 20.08
N LEU A 338 1.88 -8.32 19.15
CA LEU A 338 1.77 -7.75 17.82
C LEU A 338 1.22 -6.32 17.87
N PHE A 339 0.19 -6.06 18.68
CA PHE A 339 -0.37 -4.72 18.86
C PHE A 339 0.70 -3.73 19.31
N PHE A 340 1.42 -4.04 20.40
CA PHE A 340 2.43 -3.14 20.95
C PHE A 340 3.68 -3.04 20.06
N ARG A 341 4.07 -4.10 19.34
CA ARG A 341 5.12 -3.99 18.32
C ARG A 341 4.75 -2.98 17.25
N ILE A 342 3.54 -3.04 16.71
CA ILE A 342 3.09 -2.09 15.69
C ILE A 342 3.09 -0.68 16.28
N LEU A 343 2.52 -0.50 17.47
CA LEU A 343 2.46 0.79 18.17
C LEU A 343 3.86 1.41 18.34
N PHE A 344 4.79 0.68 18.95
CA PHE A 344 6.15 1.18 19.23
C PHE A 344 7.01 1.36 17.99
N THR A 345 6.70 0.64 16.92
CA THR A 345 7.40 0.86 15.64
C THR A 345 6.94 2.19 15.01
N LEU A 346 5.65 2.53 15.15
CA LEU A 346 5.05 3.72 14.54
C LEU A 346 5.20 5.00 15.38
N GLU A 347 5.20 4.89 16.70
CA GLU A 347 5.32 6.06 17.56
C GLU A 347 6.77 6.55 17.70
N PRO A 348 6.98 7.85 18.01
CA PRO A 348 8.31 8.46 17.98
C PRO A 348 9.09 8.39 19.31
N LEU A 349 8.49 7.96 20.42
CA LEU A 349 9.22 7.87 21.70
C LEU A 349 9.96 6.53 21.79
N ASN A 350 10.24 6.11 23.01
CA ASN A 350 10.71 4.77 23.29
C ASN A 350 9.55 3.92 23.82
N ASN A 351 9.72 2.60 23.86
CA ASN A 351 8.65 1.67 24.23
C ASN A 351 7.99 2.07 25.56
N ALA A 352 8.77 2.52 26.54
CA ALA A 352 8.23 2.97 27.82
C ALA A 352 7.37 4.25 27.70
N GLY A 353 7.82 5.24 26.95
CA GLY A 353 7.08 6.49 26.74
C GLY A 353 5.80 6.30 25.91
N ASP A 354 5.88 5.51 24.84
CA ASP A 354 4.72 5.22 23.99
C ASP A 354 3.66 4.40 24.74
N PHE A 355 4.10 3.48 25.61
CA PHE A 355 3.22 2.72 26.49
C PHE A 355 2.48 3.61 27.49
N GLU A 356 3.18 4.55 28.13
CA GLU A 356 2.57 5.51 29.07
C GLU A 356 1.56 6.42 28.36
N LYS A 357 1.93 6.95 27.20
CA LYS A 357 1.04 7.80 26.39
C LYS A 357 -0.21 7.04 25.94
N PHE A 358 -0.07 5.77 25.57
CA PHE A 358 -1.20 4.93 25.20
C PHE A 358 -2.11 4.58 26.40
N LEU A 359 -1.55 4.32 27.58
CA LEU A 359 -2.34 4.12 28.80
C LEU A 359 -3.14 5.36 29.17
N GLU A 360 -2.56 6.55 29.06
CA GLU A 360 -3.28 7.80 29.31
C GLU A 360 -4.39 8.03 28.28
N PHE A 361 -4.13 7.73 27.01
CA PHE A 361 -5.16 7.74 25.97
C PHE A 361 -6.35 6.84 26.34
N LEU A 362 -6.08 5.60 26.77
CA LEU A 362 -7.15 4.67 27.16
C LEU A 362 -7.90 5.18 28.39
N ARG A 363 -7.19 5.63 29.43
CA ARG A 363 -7.78 6.23 30.62
C ARG A 363 -8.75 7.35 30.24
N VAL A 364 -8.28 8.34 29.49
CA VAL A 364 -9.12 9.45 29.05
C VAL A 364 -10.32 8.92 28.28
N ASN A 365 -10.15 8.03 27.31
CA ASN A 365 -11.28 7.59 26.47
C ASN A 365 -12.25 6.63 27.18
N PHE A 366 -11.89 5.97 28.28
CA PHE A 366 -12.82 5.15 29.07
C PHE A 366 -13.60 5.94 30.11
N ILE A 367 -12.93 6.86 30.82
CA ILE A 367 -13.51 7.50 32.01
C ILE A 367 -13.63 9.02 31.91
N GLU A 368 -13.20 9.62 30.80
CA GLU A 368 -13.37 11.04 30.50
C GLU A 368 -14.07 11.21 29.14
N SER A 369 -15.15 11.96 29.14
CA SER A 369 -15.81 12.41 27.91
C SER A 369 -16.54 13.70 28.20
N LYS A 370 -16.95 14.44 27.16
CA LYS A 370 -17.73 15.67 27.36
C LYS A 370 -18.98 15.42 28.21
N TYR A 371 -19.60 14.25 28.04
CA TYR A 371 -20.82 13.87 28.74
C TYR A 371 -20.52 13.38 30.17
N ILE A 372 -19.52 12.51 30.34
CA ILE A 372 -19.06 12.09 31.67
C ILE A 372 -18.65 13.31 32.50
N SER A 373 -17.83 14.21 31.95
CA SER A 373 -17.39 15.43 32.63
C SER A 373 -18.56 16.29 33.11
N LYS A 374 -19.63 16.39 32.32
CA LYS A 374 -20.85 17.09 32.72
C LYS A 374 -21.55 16.41 33.89
N GLN A 375 -21.62 15.07 33.92
CA GLN A 375 -22.16 14.34 35.07
C GLN A 375 -21.28 14.51 36.30
N LYS A 376 -19.94 14.45 36.13
CA LYS A 376 -18.97 14.67 37.19
C LYS A 376 -19.13 16.06 37.82
N GLU A 377 -19.37 17.12 37.03
CA GLU A 377 -19.66 18.46 37.56
C GLU A 377 -20.91 18.49 38.44
N VAL A 378 -22.01 17.87 38.00
CA VAL A 378 -23.25 17.77 38.79
C VAL A 378 -23.00 17.05 40.12
N LEU A 379 -22.25 15.96 40.10
CA LEU A 379 -21.91 15.20 41.30
C LEU A 379 -20.94 15.97 42.21
N LYS A 380 -19.98 16.70 41.66
CA LYS A 380 -19.06 17.57 42.43
C LYS A 380 -19.83 18.64 43.19
N GLU A 381 -20.83 19.28 42.56
CA GLU A 381 -21.69 20.25 43.25
C GLU A 381 -22.51 19.60 44.36
N LYS A 382 -23.02 18.38 44.12
CA LYS A 382 -23.89 17.65 45.04
C LYS A 382 -23.16 17.10 46.28
N PHE A 383 -21.99 16.49 46.07
CA PHE A 383 -21.24 15.76 47.10
C PHE A 383 -19.99 16.49 47.61
N LYS A 384 -19.60 17.61 46.97
CA LYS A 384 -18.45 18.43 47.34
C LYS A 384 -17.18 17.58 47.49
N GLU A 385 -16.43 17.74 48.59
CA GLU A 385 -15.18 17.03 48.84
C GLU A 385 -15.34 15.50 48.85
N ARG A 386 -16.52 14.97 49.23
CA ARG A 386 -16.78 13.52 49.25
C ARG A 386 -17.08 12.93 47.86
N TYR A 387 -17.19 13.74 46.81
CA TYR A 387 -17.29 13.25 45.43
C TYR A 387 -16.13 12.33 45.05
N ILE A 388 -14.93 12.59 45.57
CA ILE A 388 -13.73 11.79 45.27
C ILE A 388 -13.90 10.31 45.63
N GLU A 389 -14.73 9.99 46.62
CA GLU A 389 -15.02 8.61 47.01
C GLU A 389 -15.81 7.86 45.92
N ILE A 390 -16.75 8.56 45.28
CA ILE A 390 -17.55 8.02 44.18
C ILE A 390 -16.68 7.88 42.93
N GLU A 391 -15.90 8.91 42.61
CA GLU A 391 -15.00 8.91 41.45
C GLU A 391 -13.97 7.79 41.51
N ASN A 392 -13.32 7.62 42.67
CA ASN A 392 -12.35 6.55 42.87
C ASN A 392 -13.00 5.17 42.77
N ALA A 393 -14.19 4.99 43.33
CA ALA A 393 -14.88 3.70 43.28
C ALA A 393 -15.28 3.30 41.86
N ILE A 394 -15.83 4.23 41.06
CA ILE A 394 -16.16 3.98 39.65
C ILE A 394 -14.89 3.70 38.86
N THR A 395 -13.87 4.55 39.00
CA THR A 395 -12.59 4.40 38.28
C THR A 395 -11.92 3.05 38.57
N LEU A 396 -11.90 2.63 39.84
CA LEU A 396 -11.36 1.34 40.25
C LEU A 396 -12.20 0.19 39.68
N GLN A 397 -13.53 0.27 39.78
CA GLN A 397 -14.38 -0.79 39.24
C GLN A 397 -14.20 -0.93 37.72
N THR A 398 -14.18 0.17 36.97
CA THR A 398 -13.95 0.15 35.52
C THR A 398 -12.64 -0.56 35.18
N VAL A 399 -11.52 -0.24 35.84
CA VAL A 399 -10.25 -0.90 35.52
C VAL A 399 -10.22 -2.37 35.92
N GLU A 400 -10.84 -2.76 37.04
CA GLU A 400 -10.93 -4.17 37.43
C GLU A 400 -11.79 -4.96 36.43
N SER A 401 -12.93 -4.41 35.99
CA SER A 401 -13.77 -5.03 34.96
C SER A 401 -13.02 -5.23 33.65
N LEU A 402 -12.20 -4.25 33.23
CA LEU A 402 -11.37 -4.35 32.03
C LEU A 402 -10.30 -5.43 32.14
N ILE A 403 -9.67 -5.56 33.32
CA ILE A 403 -8.67 -6.60 33.58
C ILE A 403 -9.34 -7.99 33.57
N ASP A 404 -10.51 -8.11 34.19
CA ASP A 404 -11.29 -9.36 34.23
C ASP A 404 -11.74 -9.86 32.85
N VAL A 405 -11.96 -8.95 31.89
CA VAL A 405 -12.33 -9.32 30.51
C VAL A 405 -11.22 -10.13 29.82
N ASP A 406 -9.96 -9.86 30.13
CA ASP A 406 -8.79 -10.62 29.66
C ASP A 406 -8.73 -10.81 28.13
N LYS A 407 -9.05 -9.77 27.36
CA LYS A 407 -9.04 -9.79 25.88
C LYS A 407 -8.37 -8.54 25.31
N ILE A 408 -7.65 -8.72 24.19
CA ILE A 408 -7.13 -7.60 23.37
C ILE A 408 -8.25 -6.66 22.91
N ASP A 409 -9.47 -7.17 22.79
CA ASP A 409 -10.63 -6.42 22.35
C ASP A 409 -10.91 -5.18 23.20
N ILE A 410 -10.48 -5.13 24.46
CA ILE A 410 -10.70 -3.97 25.33
C ILE A 410 -10.05 -2.69 24.78
N VAL A 411 -8.98 -2.80 23.99
CA VAL A 411 -8.34 -1.61 23.38
C VAL A 411 -8.94 -1.24 22.04
N TYR A 412 -9.89 -2.01 21.50
CA TYR A 412 -10.46 -1.70 20.19
C TYR A 412 -11.42 -0.54 20.23
N ASP A 413 -11.36 0.22 19.14
CA ASP A 413 -12.01 1.49 18.96
C ASP A 413 -13.48 1.59 19.40
N TYR A 414 -14.25 0.60 18.95
CA TYR A 414 -15.68 0.52 19.17
C TYR A 414 -15.97 0.11 20.63
N ASN A 415 -15.18 -0.82 21.19
CA ASN A 415 -15.33 -1.23 22.58
C ASN A 415 -14.97 -0.11 23.55
N ILE A 416 -13.96 0.72 23.23
CA ILE A 416 -13.64 1.91 24.03
C ILE A 416 -14.85 2.84 24.10
N TYR A 417 -15.54 3.04 22.97
CA TYR A 417 -16.74 3.86 22.91
C TYR A 417 -17.88 3.24 23.73
N ASP A 418 -18.17 1.95 23.53
CA ASP A 418 -19.24 1.25 24.24
C ASP A 418 -19.01 1.25 25.77
N ILE A 419 -17.77 1.04 26.22
CA ILE A 419 -17.40 1.13 27.64
C ILE A 419 -17.56 2.55 28.19
N ASN A 420 -17.21 3.58 27.43
CA ASN A 420 -17.41 4.98 27.84
C ASN A 420 -18.89 5.27 28.07
N ASP A 421 -19.75 4.80 27.17
CA ASP A 421 -21.21 4.97 27.27
C ASP A 421 -21.75 4.28 28.54
N GLU A 422 -21.31 3.07 28.87
CA GLU A 422 -21.70 2.40 30.12
C GLU A 422 -21.22 3.14 31.38
N VAL A 423 -19.99 3.67 31.35
CA VAL A 423 -19.47 4.50 32.45
C VAL A 423 -20.28 5.79 32.59
N GLU A 424 -20.64 6.46 31.49
CA GLU A 424 -21.51 7.64 31.49
C GLU A 424 -22.88 7.32 32.11
N ASP A 425 -23.47 6.19 31.73
CA ASP A 425 -24.77 5.74 32.20
C ASP A 425 -24.79 5.50 33.71
N ILE A 426 -23.71 4.96 34.27
CA ILE A 426 -23.54 4.83 35.72
C ILE A 426 -23.42 6.20 36.40
N TYR A 427 -22.60 7.11 35.87
CA TYR A 427 -22.54 8.48 36.40
C TYR A 427 -23.90 9.17 36.36
N ARG A 428 -24.68 8.97 35.30
CA ARG A 428 -26.05 9.49 35.15
C ARG A 428 -27.03 8.85 36.14
N GLU A 429 -26.94 7.53 36.37
CA GLU A 429 -27.75 6.81 37.37
C GLU A 429 -27.51 7.39 38.77
N ILE A 430 -26.24 7.61 39.13
CA ILE A 430 -25.85 8.18 40.43
C ILE A 430 -26.37 9.61 40.57
N SER A 431 -26.20 10.45 39.55
CA SER A 431 -26.68 11.84 39.53
C SER A 431 -28.18 11.94 39.83
N ASN A 432 -28.97 11.04 39.24
CA ASN A 432 -30.43 11.04 39.35
C ASN A 432 -30.94 10.41 40.65
N ASN A 433 -30.34 9.30 41.08
CA ASN A 433 -30.93 8.45 42.12
C ASN A 433 -30.27 8.59 43.50
N ILE A 434 -29.02 9.04 43.57
CA ILE A 434 -28.27 9.14 44.83
C ILE A 434 -28.26 10.58 45.32
N SER A 435 -28.81 10.82 46.51
CA SER A 435 -29.01 12.16 47.08
C SER A 435 -28.05 12.50 48.23
N SER A 436 -27.48 11.49 48.88
CA SER A 436 -26.53 11.63 49.98
C SER A 436 -25.47 10.54 49.94
N ILE A 437 -24.37 10.76 50.65
CA ILE A 437 -23.26 9.81 50.70
C ILE A 437 -23.61 8.54 51.49
N ASP A 438 -24.47 8.63 52.52
CA ASP A 438 -25.00 7.45 53.21
C ASP A 438 -25.84 6.57 52.28
N GLN A 439 -26.49 7.18 51.28
CA GLN A 439 -27.22 6.45 50.25
C GLN A 439 -26.26 5.80 49.26
N TRP A 440 -25.18 6.50 48.87
CA TRP A 440 -24.09 5.92 48.09
C TRP A 440 -23.50 4.70 48.78
N GLU A 441 -23.14 4.79 50.06
CA GLU A 441 -22.53 3.68 50.82
C GLU A 441 -23.42 2.42 50.86
N LYS A 442 -24.75 2.57 50.79
CA LYS A 442 -25.70 1.45 50.75
C LYS A 442 -25.89 0.85 49.36
N GLU A 443 -25.87 1.68 48.32
CA GLU A 443 -26.18 1.28 46.95
C GLU A 443 -24.94 1.04 46.09
N SER A 444 -23.75 1.46 46.54
CA SER A 444 -22.51 1.44 45.75
C SER A 444 -22.18 0.04 45.24
N VAL A 445 -22.25 -0.98 46.10
CA VAL A 445 -22.01 -2.37 45.69
C VAL A 445 -22.91 -2.78 44.53
N ARG A 446 -24.22 -2.53 44.63
CA ARG A 446 -25.18 -2.85 43.56
C ARG A 446 -24.88 -2.10 42.26
N ILE A 447 -24.49 -0.83 42.34
CA ILE A 447 -24.18 0.02 41.18
C ILE A 447 -22.87 -0.41 40.52
N LEU A 448 -21.85 -0.74 41.31
CA LEU A 448 -20.56 -1.20 40.81
C LEU A 448 -20.64 -2.62 40.22
N ASP A 449 -21.42 -3.53 40.84
CA ASP A 449 -21.70 -4.85 40.27
C ASP A 449 -22.45 -4.74 38.93
N LYS A 450 -23.34 -3.75 38.80
CA LYS A 450 -23.99 -3.46 37.52
C LYS A 450 -22.97 -2.98 36.49
N LEU A 451 -22.12 -2.00 36.82
CA LEU A 451 -21.06 -1.52 35.91
C LEU A 451 -20.18 -2.68 35.44
N ASP A 452 -19.81 -3.58 36.34
CA ASP A 452 -19.02 -4.76 36.00
C ASP A 452 -19.73 -5.67 34.99
N ALA A 453 -21.01 -5.95 35.23
CA ALA A 453 -21.80 -6.79 34.35
C ALA A 453 -21.98 -6.16 32.95
N GLU A 454 -22.31 -4.87 32.87
CA GLU A 454 -22.50 -4.16 31.58
C GLU A 454 -21.19 -4.11 30.77
N ILE A 455 -20.05 -3.81 31.42
CA ILE A 455 -18.74 -3.84 30.75
C ILE A 455 -18.44 -5.25 30.22
N LYS A 456 -18.70 -6.29 31.02
CA LYS A 456 -18.44 -7.69 30.61
C LYS A 456 -19.37 -8.13 29.46
N ASP A 457 -20.60 -7.64 29.41
CA ASP A 457 -21.58 -7.98 28.35
C ASP A 457 -21.16 -7.48 26.96
N ILE A 458 -20.41 -6.38 26.88
CA ILE A 458 -19.81 -5.88 25.62
C ILE A 458 -18.93 -6.95 24.95
N PHE A 459 -18.36 -7.88 25.73
CA PHE A 459 -17.43 -8.91 25.28
C PHE A 459 -17.98 -10.34 25.34
N ALA A 460 -19.25 -10.50 25.71
CA ALA A 460 -19.96 -11.79 25.73
C ALA A 460 -20.35 -12.23 24.32
#